data_AF-A0A0C2VW46-F1
#
_entry.id   AF-A0A0C2VW46-F1
#
_cell.length_a   1.000
_cell.length_b   1.000
_cell.length_c   1.000
_cell.angle_alpha   90.00
_cell.angle_beta   90.00
_cell.angle_gamma   90.00
#
_symmetry.space_group_name_H-M   'P 1'
#
loop_
_entity.id
_entity.type
_entity.pdbx_description
1 polymer ?
#
loop_
_entity_poly.entity_id
_entity_poly.type
_entity_poly.pdbx_seq_one_letter_code
_entity_poly.pdbx_strand_id
1 'polypeptide(L)'
;MDESVNQVRAIFYDFFAGVFLGDLLEGREALLKTQIESLATAPLDEGAEKSLAILNFELSVEGGFQKLFKEYDDVFCIPMSGDVVLPYISHFKQGF
;
A
#
# COMPACT_ATOMS: atom_id res chain seq x y z
N MET A 1 25.70 -9.25 -3.45
CA MET A 1 24.22 -9.37 -3.52
C MET A 1 23.85 -9.16 -4.98
N ASP A 2 22.99 -9.99 -5.54
CA ASP A 2 22.60 -9.91 -6.96
C ASP A 2 21.87 -8.59 -7.25
N GLU A 3 22.27 -7.88 -8.31
CA GLU A 3 21.71 -6.58 -8.69
C GLU A 3 20.23 -6.70 -9.07
N SER A 4 19.84 -7.84 -9.66
CA SER A 4 18.44 -8.13 -10.01
C SER A 4 17.53 -8.22 -8.77
N VAL A 5 18.02 -8.87 -7.71
CA VAL A 5 17.29 -8.99 -6.43
C VAL A 5 17.12 -7.62 -5.78
N ASN A 6 18.14 -6.75 -5.86
CA ASN A 6 18.05 -5.41 -5.30
C ASN A 6 17.01 -4.55 -6.04
N GLN A 7 16.91 -4.68 -7.36
CA GLN A 7 15.88 -3.97 -8.15
C GLN A 7 14.47 -4.43 -7.79
N VAL A 8 14.24 -5.74 -7.66
CA VAL A 8 12.93 -6.28 -7.24
C VAL A 8 12.56 -5.80 -5.84
N ARG A 9 13.52 -5.79 -4.91
CA ARG A 9 13.30 -5.24 -3.56
C ARG A 9 12.97 -3.76 -3.59
N ALA A 10 13.62 -2.97 -4.45
CA ALA A 10 13.32 -1.56 -4.59
C ALA A 10 11.88 -1.33 -5.07
N ILE A 11 11.40 -2.11 -6.04
CA ILE A 11 10.00 -2.05 -6.52
C ILE A 11 9.03 -2.42 -5.40
N PHE A 12 9.34 -3.47 -4.64
CA PHE A 12 8.52 -3.89 -3.50
C PHE A 12 8.42 -2.79 -2.44
N TYR A 13 9.54 -2.17 -2.05
CA TYR A 13 9.53 -1.08 -1.09
C TYR A 13 8.86 0.19 -1.61
N ASP A 14 9.05 0.53 -2.89
CA ASP A 14 8.41 1.69 -3.51
C ASP A 14 6.88 1.52 -3.58
N PHE A 15 6.38 0.31 -3.83
CA PHE A 15 4.95 0.02 -3.76
C PHE A 15 4.38 0.35 -2.38
N PHE A 16 4.97 -0.18 -1.30
CA PHE A 16 4.48 0.10 0.06
C PHE A 16 4.64 1.58 0.45
N ALA A 17 5.73 2.22 0.05
CA ALA A 17 5.91 3.65 0.27
C ALA A 17 4.84 4.47 -0.46
N GLY A 18 4.50 4.10 -1.70
CA GLY A 18 3.45 4.76 -2.48
C GLY A 18 2.04 4.57 -1.91
N VAL A 19 1.79 3.47 -1.18
CA VAL A 19 0.50 3.22 -0.53
C VAL A 19 0.38 3.92 0.82
N PHE A 20 1.43 3.89 1.65
CA PHE A 20 1.38 4.36 3.04
C PHE A 20 1.90 5.79 3.26
N LEU A 21 2.38 6.46 2.22
CA LEU A 21 2.66 7.90 2.24
C LEU A 21 1.56 8.59 1.45
N GLY A 22 0.60 9.21 2.14
CA GLY A 22 -0.58 9.86 1.54
C GLY A 22 -0.22 10.83 0.42
N ASP A 23 0.84 11.63 0.59
CA ASP A 23 1.33 12.57 -0.43
C ASP A 23 1.80 11.87 -1.73
N LEU A 24 2.19 10.60 -1.64
CA LEU A 24 2.57 9.78 -2.81
C LEU A 24 1.38 9.00 -3.37
N LEU A 25 0.32 8.80 -2.58
CA LEU A 25 -0.80 7.97 -2.98
C LEU A 25 -1.65 8.69 -4.05
N GLU A 26 -1.82 10.00 -3.95
CA GLU A 26 -2.49 10.83 -4.96
C GLU A 26 -1.63 10.95 -6.25
N GLY A 27 -2.23 10.72 -7.42
CA GLY A 27 -1.57 10.87 -8.72
C GLY A 27 -0.62 9.73 -9.13
N ARG A 28 -0.55 8.65 -8.35
CA ARG A 28 0.20 7.42 -8.69
C ARG A 28 -0.68 6.24 -9.06
N GLU A 29 -1.97 6.43 -9.35
CA GLU A 29 -2.92 5.31 -9.53
C GLU A 29 -2.46 4.33 -10.60
N ALA A 30 -2.04 4.85 -11.76
CA ALA A 30 -1.56 4.03 -12.88
C ALA A 30 -0.30 3.25 -12.50
N LEU A 31 0.63 3.88 -11.78
CA LEU A 31 1.88 3.26 -11.34
C LEU A 31 1.62 2.17 -10.29
N LEU A 32 0.76 2.45 -9.30
CA LEU A 32 0.35 1.47 -8.29
C LEU A 32 -0.30 0.25 -8.92
N LYS A 33 -1.16 0.45 -9.92
CA LYS A 33 -1.78 -0.65 -10.65
C LYS A 33 -0.74 -1.53 -11.36
N THR A 34 0.20 -0.91 -12.07
CA THR A 34 1.32 -1.64 -12.72
C THR A 34 2.19 -2.39 -11.71
N GLN A 35 2.43 -1.80 -10.54
CA GLN A 35 3.20 -2.45 -9.47
C GLN A 35 2.45 -3.65 -8.89
N ILE A 36 1.15 -3.53 -8.62
CA ILE A 36 0.31 -4.65 -8.14
C ILE A 36 0.31 -5.79 -9.15
N GLU A 37 0.09 -5.49 -10.43
CA GLU A 37 0.11 -6.47 -11.51
C GLU A 37 1.48 -7.17 -11.59
N SER A 38 2.58 -6.42 -11.46
CA SER A 38 3.94 -6.97 -11.48
C SER A 38 4.19 -7.88 -10.28
N LEU A 39 3.82 -7.45 -9.07
CA LEU A 39 3.97 -8.24 -7.84
C LEU A 39 3.10 -9.51 -7.87
N ALA A 40 1.93 -9.47 -8.51
CA ALA A 40 1.04 -10.61 -8.64
C ALA A 40 1.61 -11.71 -9.56
N THR A 41 2.60 -11.41 -10.42
CA THR A 41 3.23 -12.43 -11.28
C THR A 41 4.15 -13.40 -10.52
N ALA A 42 4.64 -12.99 -9.36
CA ALA A 42 5.58 -13.77 -8.54
C ALA A 42 5.37 -13.43 -7.05
N PRO A 43 4.24 -13.84 -6.46
CA PRO A 43 3.95 -13.58 -5.05
C PRO A 43 4.96 -14.28 -4.14
N LEU A 44 5.27 -13.65 -3.01
CA LEU A 44 6.23 -14.19 -2.02
C LEU A 44 5.70 -15.46 -1.34
N ASP A 45 4.39 -15.52 -1.13
CA ASP A 45 3.66 -16.65 -0.55
C ASP A 45 2.17 -16.60 -0.92
N GLU A 46 1.41 -17.63 -0.53
CA GLU A 46 -0.04 -17.72 -0.77
C GLU A 46 -0.85 -16.59 -0.10
N GLY A 47 -0.33 -16.01 0.98
CA GLY A 47 -0.96 -14.88 1.67
C GLY A 47 -0.86 -13.62 0.82
N ALA A 48 0.35 -13.33 0.32
CA ALA A 48 0.61 -12.23 -0.60
C ALA A 48 -0.20 -12.36 -1.89
N GLU A 49 -0.33 -13.56 -2.46
CA GLU A 49 -1.17 -13.81 -3.63
C GLU A 49 -2.62 -13.38 -3.38
N LYS A 50 -3.21 -13.82 -2.25
CA LYS A 50 -4.59 -13.46 -1.87
C LYS A 50 -4.74 -11.96 -1.64
N SER A 51 -3.81 -11.33 -0.92
CA SER A 51 -3.85 -9.89 -0.65
C SER A 51 -3.72 -9.06 -1.93
N LEU A 52 -2.84 -9.45 -2.85
CA LEU A 52 -2.68 -8.78 -4.15
C LEU A 52 -3.92 -8.95 -5.03
N ALA A 53 -4.56 -10.13 -5.02
CA ALA A 53 -5.81 -10.35 -5.72
C ALA A 53 -6.95 -9.47 -5.20
N ILE A 54 -7.07 -9.33 -3.88
CA ILE A 54 -8.06 -8.43 -3.25
C ILE A 54 -7.77 -6.98 -3.64
N LEU A 55 -6.53 -6.51 -3.49
CA LEU A 55 -6.12 -5.16 -3.88
C LEU A 55 -6.44 -4.86 -5.35
N ASN A 56 -6.11 -5.79 -6.25
CA ASN A 56 -6.37 -5.60 -7.67
C ASN A 56 -7.88 -5.54 -7.97
N PHE A 57 -8.67 -6.37 -7.31
CA PHE A 57 -10.13 -6.33 -7.41
C PHE A 57 -10.69 -4.99 -6.91
N GLU A 58 -10.38 -4.59 -5.67
CA GLU A 58 -10.91 -3.37 -5.04
C GLU A 58 -10.50 -2.09 -5.79
N LEU A 59 -9.30 -2.05 -6.39
CA LEU A 59 -8.86 -0.90 -7.17
C LEU A 59 -9.39 -0.90 -8.61
N SER A 60 -9.93 -2.03 -9.10
CA SER A 60 -10.53 -2.13 -10.43
C SER A 60 -11.98 -1.66 -10.49
N VAL A 61 -12.68 -1.62 -9.36
CA VAL A 61 -14.07 -1.16 -9.29
C VAL A 61 -14.16 0.35 -9.51
N GLU A 62 -15.32 0.82 -9.97
CA GLU A 62 -15.57 2.26 -10.12
C GLU A 62 -15.37 2.97 -8.77
N GLY A 63 -14.53 4.01 -8.78
CA GLY A 63 -14.18 4.76 -7.59
C GLY A 63 -13.20 4.06 -6.63
N GLY A 64 -12.57 2.94 -7.02
CA GLY A 64 -11.71 2.13 -6.13
C GLY A 64 -10.57 2.93 -5.48
N PHE A 65 -9.83 3.71 -6.27
CA PHE A 65 -8.76 4.58 -5.74
C PHE A 65 -9.32 5.70 -4.85
N GLN A 66 -10.46 6.29 -5.19
CA GLN A 66 -11.09 7.32 -4.35
C GLN A 66 -11.54 6.75 -3.00
N LYS A 67 -12.00 5.49 -2.97
CA LYS A 67 -12.30 4.77 -1.72
C LYS A 67 -11.02 4.53 -0.91
N LEU A 68 -9.94 4.11 -1.57
CA LEU A 68 -8.64 3.93 -0.90
C LEU A 68 -8.12 5.24 -0.30
N PHE A 69 -8.21 6.36 -1.02
CA PHE A 69 -7.81 7.67 -0.49
C PHE A 69 -8.64 8.06 0.73
N LYS A 70 -9.96 7.86 0.64
CA LYS A 70 -10.85 8.10 1.77
C LYS A 70 -10.52 7.21 2.98
N GLU A 71 -10.25 5.93 2.76
CA GLU A 71 -9.87 5.01 3.81
C GLU A 71 -8.53 5.40 4.44
N TYR A 72 -7.56 5.82 3.62
CA TYR A 72 -6.29 6.36 4.11
C TYR A 72 -6.52 7.56 5.04
N ASP A 73 -7.35 8.53 4.63
CA ASP A 73 -7.69 9.69 5.45
C ASP A 73 -8.38 9.28 6.76
N ASP A 74 -9.37 8.39 6.68
CA ASP A 74 -10.16 7.93 7.82
C ASP A 74 -9.31 7.13 8.83
N VAL A 75 -8.24 6.45 8.38
CA VAL A 75 -7.36 5.62 9.23
C VAL A 75 -6.17 6.42 9.77
N PHE A 76 -5.48 7.18 8.92
CA PHE A 76 -4.17 7.78 9.22
C PHE A 76 -4.20 9.28 9.51
N CYS A 77 -5.17 10.02 8.95
CA CYS A 77 -5.19 11.49 9.03
C CYS A 77 -6.24 12.03 10.00
N ILE A 78 -7.46 11.52 9.94
CA ILE A 78 -8.59 11.93 10.78
C ILE A 78 -9.26 10.67 11.34
N PRO A 79 -8.64 10.01 12.33
CA PRO A 79 -9.18 8.80 12.93
C PRO A 79 -10.47 9.11 13.69
N MET A 80 -11.61 8.96 13.03
CA MET A 80 -12.95 9.16 13.60
C MET A 80 -13.32 8.03 14.57
N SER A 81 -12.59 6.92 14.55
CA SER A 81 -12.79 5.74 15.40
C SER A 81 -12.23 5.87 16.81
N GLY A 82 -11.47 6.93 17.11
CA GLY A 82 -10.83 7.17 18.41
C GLY A 82 -9.49 6.45 18.60
N ASP A 83 -9.21 5.40 17.81
CA ASP A 83 -7.89 4.76 17.76
C ASP A 83 -7.04 5.43 16.67
N VAL A 84 -6.05 6.19 17.11
CA VAL A 84 -5.12 6.91 16.23
C VAL A 84 -4.04 5.94 15.75
N VAL A 85 -4.23 5.34 14.57
CA VAL A 85 -3.20 4.49 13.96
C VAL A 85 -2.28 5.37 13.12
N LEU A 86 -1.31 6.04 13.74
CA LEU A 86 -0.31 6.76 12.93
C LEU A 86 0.67 5.77 12.32
N PRO A 87 1.11 5.95 11.05
CA PRO A 87 2.08 5.06 10.40
C PRO A 87 3.52 5.34 10.88
N TYR A 88 3.69 5.76 12.13
CA TYR A 88 4.98 6.05 12.74
C TYR A 88 5.35 4.97 13.73
N ILE A 89 6.52 4.36 13.54
CA ILE A 89 7.06 3.32 14.43
C ILE A 89 7.17 3.80 15.88
N SER A 90 7.41 5.09 16.12
CA SER A 90 7.47 5.67 17.47
C SER A 90 6.15 5.51 18.24
N HIS A 91 5.00 5.60 17.56
CA HIS A 91 3.69 5.42 18.17
C HIS A 91 3.57 4.03 18.82
N PHE A 92 3.97 2.98 18.10
CA PHE A 92 3.93 1.59 18.59
C PHE A 92 5.03 1.24 19.59
N LYS A 93 6.19 1.92 19.54
CA LYS A 93 7.31 1.65 20.44
C LYS A 93 7.24 2.42 21.76
N GLN A 94 6.60 3.60 21.75
CA GLN A 94 6.61 4.52 22.90
C GLN A 94 5.23 4.66 23.55
N GLY A 95 4.16 4.12 22.94
CA GLY A 95 2.84 4.01 23.56
C GLY A 95 2.23 5.38 23.88
N PHE A 96 2.11 6.24 22.86
CA PHE A 96 1.38 7.50 22.99
C PHE A 96 -0.13 7.26 23.06
#